data_AF-A0A954H4B3-F1
#
_entry.id   AF-A0A954H4B3-F1
#
_cell.length_a   1.000
_cell.length_b   1.000
_cell.length_c   1.000
_cell.angle_alpha   90.00
_cell.angle_beta   90.00
_cell.angle_gamma   90.00
#
_symmetry.space_group_name_H-M   'P 1'
#
loop_
_entity.id
_entity.type
_entity.pdbx_description
1 polymer ?
#
loop_
_entity_poly.entity_id
_entity_poly.type
_entity_poly.pdbx_seq_one_letter_code
_entity_poly.pdbx_strand_id
1 'polypeptide(L)'
;MKTSIVDSFTNVPFKGNPAGVCQVDKELTDEVMLLIAQELGLSETVFVRPVDAARFSVRFFSPKMEIPLCGHATLAAAKVVFSDSAPTEICFLTQQGLSLRVSRRGDWLRMEFPVYQTQPADAPSQLLAALGLDRILASVFNQETQILMLEIESTEVLANLQPDFAA
;
A
#
# COMPACT_ATOMS: atom_id res chain seq x y z
N MET A 1 -8.12 -21.73 3.72
CA MET A 1 -7.85 -20.29 3.50
C MET A 1 -8.85 -19.49 4.32
N LYS A 2 -8.36 -18.62 5.21
CA LYS A 2 -9.18 -17.67 5.97
C LYS A 2 -9.01 -16.30 5.29
N THR A 3 -10.12 -15.62 5.04
CA THR A 3 -10.14 -14.30 4.41
C THR A 3 -10.74 -13.28 5.37
N SER A 4 -10.17 -12.08 5.41
CA SER A 4 -10.64 -10.97 6.26
C SER A 4 -10.53 -9.67 5.49
N ILE A 5 -11.42 -8.72 5.78
CA ILE A 5 -11.31 -7.34 5.30
C ILE A 5 -10.83 -6.50 6.47
N VAL A 6 -9.76 -5.71 6.25
CA VAL A 6 -9.15 -4.90 7.30
C VAL A 6 -8.99 -3.47 6.82
N ASP A 7 -9.56 -2.54 7.58
CA ASP A 7 -9.47 -1.11 7.35
C ASP A 7 -8.16 -0.56 7.95
N SER A 8 -7.22 -0.18 7.11
CA SER A 8 -5.95 0.42 7.55
C SER A 8 -6.08 1.92 7.79
N PHE A 9 -5.24 2.47 8.66
CA PHE A 9 -5.21 3.90 9.03
C PHE A 9 -6.48 4.43 9.73
N THR A 10 -7.25 3.54 10.36
CA THR A 10 -8.45 3.90 11.13
C THR A 10 -8.64 2.96 12.32
N ASN A 11 -9.38 3.43 13.32
CA ASN A 11 -9.98 2.62 14.39
C ASN A 11 -11.53 2.58 14.30
N VAL A 12 -12.11 3.19 13.27
CA VAL A 12 -13.54 3.21 12.96
C VAL A 12 -13.80 2.35 11.73
N PRO A 13 -14.74 1.39 11.77
CA PRO A 13 -15.14 0.61 10.61
C PRO A 13 -15.59 1.47 9.43
N PHE A 14 -15.35 1.00 8.21
CA PHE A 14 -15.73 1.67 6.95
C PHE A 14 -15.06 3.04 6.74
N LYS A 15 -13.87 3.22 7.32
CA LYS A 15 -13.00 4.38 7.14
C LYS A 15 -11.60 3.91 6.77
N GLY A 16 -10.69 4.85 6.52
CA GLY A 16 -9.32 4.49 6.15
C GLY A 16 -9.25 3.82 4.77
N ASN A 17 -8.35 2.85 4.63
CA ASN A 17 -8.14 2.14 3.37
C ASN A 17 -8.30 0.62 3.56
N PRO A 18 -9.38 0.00 3.04
CA PRO A 18 -9.65 -1.42 3.20
C PRO A 18 -8.74 -2.28 2.31
N ALA A 19 -8.24 -3.38 2.86
CA ALA A 19 -7.57 -4.43 2.09
C ALA A 19 -8.15 -5.83 2.41
N GLY A 20 -8.17 -6.68 1.39
CA GLY A 20 -8.44 -8.11 1.55
C GLY A 20 -7.19 -8.80 2.09
N VAL A 21 -7.32 -9.61 3.14
CA VAL A 21 -6.22 -10.38 3.73
C VAL A 21 -6.57 -11.86 3.65
N CYS A 22 -5.83 -12.60 2.82
CA CYS A 22 -5.99 -14.03 2.61
C CYS A 22 -4.85 -14.81 3.28
N GLN A 23 -5.15 -15.50 4.37
CA GLN A 23 -4.19 -16.43 5.00
C GLN A 23 -4.22 -17.77 4.26
N VAL A 24 -3.09 -18.16 3.70
CA VAL A 24 -2.95 -19.38 2.89
C VAL A 24 -1.92 -20.34 3.48
N ASP A 25 -2.24 -21.62 3.51
CA ASP A 25 -1.36 -22.67 4.06
C ASP A 25 -0.36 -23.21 3.01
N LYS A 26 -0.70 -23.04 1.73
CA LYS A 26 0.07 -23.48 0.57
C LYS A 26 0.15 -22.37 -0.46
N GLU A 27 1.13 -22.48 -1.33
CA GLU A 27 1.27 -21.58 -2.46
C GLU A 27 0.06 -21.71 -3.41
N LEU A 28 -0.46 -20.57 -3.83
CA LEU A 28 -1.50 -20.46 -4.85
C LEU A 28 -0.85 -20.01 -6.16
N THR A 29 -1.47 -20.36 -7.29
CA THR A 29 -1.02 -19.84 -8.58
C THR A 29 -1.45 -18.38 -8.73
N ASP A 30 -0.76 -17.66 -9.59
CA ASP A 30 -0.99 -16.25 -9.89
C ASP A 30 -2.43 -16.02 -10.40
N GLU A 31 -2.94 -16.94 -11.22
CA GLU A 31 -4.30 -16.89 -11.74
C GLU A 31 -5.34 -16.99 -10.63
N VAL A 32 -5.13 -17.90 -9.66
CA VAL A 32 -6.05 -18.07 -8.53
C VAL A 32 -6.03 -16.83 -7.63
N MET A 33 -4.85 -16.28 -7.34
CA MET A 33 -4.73 -15.07 -6.53
C MET A 33 -5.38 -13.86 -7.21
N LEU A 34 -5.20 -13.72 -8.53
CA LEU A 34 -5.83 -12.66 -9.30
C LEU A 34 -7.36 -12.79 -9.31
N LEU A 35 -7.89 -14.00 -9.53
CA LEU A 35 -9.34 -14.25 -9.49
C LEU A 35 -9.94 -13.91 -8.13
N ILE A 36 -9.24 -14.26 -7.03
CA ILE A 36 -9.68 -13.90 -5.68
C ILE A 36 -9.66 -12.38 -5.48
N ALA A 37 -8.60 -11.69 -5.93
CA ALA A 37 -8.51 -10.23 -5.82
C ALA A 37 -9.62 -9.52 -6.63
N GLN A 38 -9.97 -10.06 -7.80
CA GLN A 38 -11.10 -9.60 -8.61
C GLN A 38 -12.44 -9.81 -7.91
N GLU A 39 -12.66 -10.98 -7.33
CA GLU A 39 -13.89 -11.30 -6.59
C GLU A 39 -14.08 -10.39 -5.38
N LEU A 40 -13.00 -10.08 -4.65
CA LEU A 40 -13.06 -9.18 -3.49
C LEU A 40 -13.28 -7.71 -3.89
N GLY A 41 -12.79 -7.29 -5.06
CA GLY A 41 -13.06 -5.97 -5.62
C GLY A 41 -12.50 -4.77 -4.83
N LEU A 42 -11.61 -5.02 -3.85
CA LEU A 42 -10.90 -3.97 -3.10
C LEU A 42 -9.71 -3.45 -3.90
N SER A 43 -9.15 -2.30 -3.48
CA SER A 43 -7.95 -1.75 -4.11
C SER A 43 -6.82 -2.78 -4.13
N GLU A 44 -6.59 -3.46 -3.00
CA GLU A 44 -5.59 -4.52 -2.89
C GLU A 44 -6.07 -5.70 -2.03
N THR A 45 -5.62 -6.89 -2.44
CA THR A 45 -5.70 -8.13 -1.68
C THR A 45 -4.29 -8.65 -1.43
N VAL A 46 -3.96 -8.93 -0.17
CA VAL A 46 -2.70 -9.53 0.25
C VAL A 46 -2.87 -10.99 0.61
N PHE A 47 -2.00 -11.83 0.06
CA PHE A 47 -1.91 -13.25 0.38
C PHE A 47 -0.73 -13.46 1.32
N VAL A 48 -1.00 -13.99 2.52
CA VAL A 48 -0.03 -14.15 3.59
C VAL A 48 0.17 -15.63 3.87
N ARG A 49 1.43 -16.08 3.83
CA ARG A 49 1.80 -17.47 4.14
C ARG A 49 2.93 -17.49 5.17
N PRO A 50 2.83 -18.28 6.25
CA PRO A 50 3.93 -18.42 7.20
C PRO A 50 5.15 -19.09 6.54
N VAL A 51 6.33 -18.56 6.84
CA VAL A 51 7.63 -19.15 6.49
C VAL A 51 8.26 -19.75 7.75
N ASP A 52 8.24 -19.01 8.85
CA ASP A 52 8.56 -19.48 10.20
C ASP A 52 7.79 -18.68 11.26
N ALA A 53 8.24 -18.72 12.52
CA ALA A 53 7.57 -18.08 13.65
C ALA A 53 7.43 -16.55 13.54
N ALA A 54 8.32 -15.86 12.83
CA ALA A 54 8.30 -14.39 12.72
C ALA A 54 8.42 -13.88 11.27
N ARG A 55 8.57 -14.78 10.30
CA ARG A 55 8.67 -14.45 8.87
C ARG A 55 7.50 -15.03 8.08
N PHE A 56 7.01 -14.23 7.16
CA PHE A 56 5.85 -14.56 6.32
C PHE A 56 6.15 -14.15 4.87
N SER A 57 5.76 -14.96 3.90
CA SER A 57 5.77 -14.52 2.50
C SER A 57 4.48 -13.77 2.19
N VAL A 58 4.58 -12.67 1.45
CA VAL A 58 3.43 -11.89 1.01
C VAL A 58 3.45 -11.67 -0.50
N ARG A 59 2.26 -11.67 -1.08
CA ARG A 59 2.01 -11.24 -2.45
C ARG A 59 0.80 -10.30 -2.45
N PHE A 60 0.84 -9.27 -3.28
CA PHE A 60 -0.17 -8.21 -3.30
C PHE A 60 -0.80 -8.14 -4.69
N PHE A 61 -2.11 -8.23 -4.77
CA PHE A 61 -2.83 -8.16 -6.03
C PHE A 61 -3.84 -7.01 -5.96
N SER A 62 -3.79 -6.13 -6.96
CA SER A 62 -4.96 -5.36 -7.35
C SER A 62 -5.93 -6.27 -8.13
N PRO A 63 -7.16 -5.84 -8.42
CA PRO A 63 -8.06 -6.57 -9.31
C PRO A 63 -7.51 -6.76 -10.74
N LYS A 64 -6.42 -6.07 -11.11
CA LYS A 64 -5.85 -6.10 -12.47
C LYS A 64 -4.55 -6.89 -12.57
N MET A 65 -3.70 -6.83 -11.55
CA MET A 65 -2.35 -7.40 -11.58
C MET A 65 -1.74 -7.47 -10.19
N GLU A 66 -0.68 -8.28 -10.07
CA GLU A 66 0.23 -8.24 -8.93
C GLU A 66 0.99 -6.91 -8.89
N ILE A 67 1.20 -6.40 -7.68
CA ILE A 67 1.96 -5.17 -7.42
C ILE A 67 3.15 -5.45 -6.49
N PRO A 68 4.26 -4.72 -6.65
CA PRO A 68 5.52 -5.02 -5.94
C PRO A 68 5.46 -4.81 -4.43
N LEU A 69 4.72 -3.80 -3.99
CA LEU A 69 4.64 -3.33 -2.61
C LEU A 69 3.31 -2.62 -2.42
N CYS A 70 2.65 -2.86 -1.28
CA CYS A 70 1.54 -2.03 -0.84
C CYS A 70 1.58 -1.81 0.67
N GLY A 71 1.71 -0.54 1.09
CA GLY A 71 1.86 -0.17 2.50
C GLY A 71 0.64 -0.53 3.35
N HIS A 72 -0.57 -0.11 2.95
CA HIS A 72 -1.77 -0.35 3.75
C HIS A 72 -2.13 -1.84 3.80
N ALA A 73 -2.01 -2.57 2.69
CA ALA A 73 -2.24 -4.02 2.69
C ALA A 73 -1.20 -4.76 3.56
N THR A 74 0.04 -4.27 3.64
CA THR A 74 1.05 -4.81 4.58
C THR A 74 0.63 -4.60 6.04
N LEU A 75 0.09 -3.43 6.38
CA LEU A 75 -0.41 -3.14 7.74
C LEU A 75 -1.67 -3.97 8.07
N ALA A 76 -2.56 -4.16 7.10
CA ALA A 76 -3.72 -5.05 7.20
C ALA A 76 -3.30 -6.50 7.49
N ALA A 77 -2.34 -7.04 6.73
CA ALA A 77 -1.75 -8.35 6.98
C ALA A 77 -1.14 -8.45 8.37
N ALA A 78 -0.36 -7.44 8.78
CA ALA A 78 0.25 -7.39 10.10
C ALA A 78 -0.78 -7.43 11.22
N LYS A 79 -1.87 -6.66 11.12
CA LYS A 79 -2.96 -6.65 12.09
C LYS A 79 -3.54 -8.05 12.31
N VAL A 80 -3.72 -8.80 11.22
CA VAL A 80 -4.23 -10.16 11.24
C VAL A 80 -3.21 -11.12 11.86
N VAL A 81 -1.94 -11.07 11.43
CA VAL A 81 -0.86 -11.92 11.97
C VAL A 81 -0.66 -11.71 13.48
N PHE A 82 -0.63 -10.46 13.94
CA PHE A 82 -0.50 -10.11 15.36
C PHE A 82 -1.75 -10.46 16.20
N SER A 83 -2.90 -10.72 15.56
CA SER A 83 -4.09 -11.20 16.27
C SER A 83 -4.08 -12.71 16.48
N ASP A 84 -3.41 -13.44 15.58
CA ASP A 84 -3.33 -14.90 15.60
C ASP A 84 -2.01 -15.41 16.27
N SER A 85 -1.05 -14.53 16.61
CA SER A 85 0.24 -14.91 17.22
C SER A 85 0.90 -13.81 18.09
N ALA A 86 1.74 -14.22 19.05
CA ALA A 86 2.37 -13.36 20.07
C ALA A 86 3.61 -12.50 19.69
N PRO A 87 4.25 -12.58 18.49
CA PRO A 87 5.46 -11.79 18.27
C PRO A 87 5.10 -10.31 18.22
N THR A 88 5.95 -9.46 18.80
CA THR A 88 5.80 -8.00 18.71
C THR A 88 6.38 -7.43 17.42
N GLU A 89 7.12 -8.25 16.67
CA GLU A 89 7.78 -7.87 15.41
C GLU A 89 7.73 -9.04 14.43
N ILE A 90 7.43 -8.73 13.16
CA ILE A 90 7.39 -9.68 12.05
C ILE A 90 8.12 -9.10 10.84
N CYS A 91 8.54 -9.97 9.94
CA CYS A 91 9.11 -9.60 8.66
C CYS A 91 8.32 -10.25 7.52
N PHE A 92 7.79 -9.43 6.62
CA PHE A 92 7.18 -9.89 5.38
C PHE A 92 8.19 -9.92 4.25
N LEU A 93 8.23 -11.03 3.52
CA LEU A 93 9.09 -11.26 2.38
C LEU A 93 8.24 -11.20 1.10
N THR A 94 8.49 -10.22 0.24
CA THR A 94 7.81 -10.13 -1.06
C THR A 94 8.47 -11.08 -2.07
N GLN A 95 7.75 -11.41 -3.15
CA GLN A 95 8.31 -12.23 -4.24
C GLN A 95 9.55 -11.60 -4.88
N GLN A 96 9.67 -10.27 -4.84
CA GLN A 96 10.79 -9.51 -5.41
C GLN A 96 11.97 -9.37 -4.44
N GLY A 97 11.94 -10.07 -3.30
CA GLY A 97 13.03 -10.09 -2.32
C GLY A 97 13.04 -8.91 -1.35
N LEU A 98 12.01 -8.07 -1.35
CA LEU A 98 11.90 -6.98 -0.39
C LEU A 98 11.49 -7.53 0.99
N SER A 99 12.18 -7.06 2.02
CA SER A 99 11.89 -7.39 3.42
C SER A 99 11.21 -6.21 4.10
N LEU A 100 9.96 -6.39 4.52
CA LEU A 100 9.14 -5.38 5.16
C LEU A 100 8.99 -5.71 6.64
N ARG A 101 9.72 -4.99 7.48
CA ARG A 101 9.62 -5.13 8.93
C ARG A 101 8.41 -4.37 9.46
N VAL A 102 7.61 -5.05 10.27
CA VAL A 102 6.47 -4.47 10.96
C VAL A 102 6.56 -4.80 12.44
N SER A 103 6.39 -3.79 13.30
CA SER A 103 6.36 -3.94 14.76
C SER A 103 5.06 -3.43 15.34
N ARG A 104 4.60 -4.06 16.42
CA ARG A 104 3.47 -3.62 17.23
C ARG A 104 3.98 -2.84 18.44
N ARG A 105 3.45 -1.63 18.64
CA ARG A 105 3.76 -0.73 19.76
C ARG A 105 2.44 -0.30 20.42
N GLY A 106 2.00 -1.05 21.43
CA GLY A 106 0.68 -0.89 22.02
C GLY A 106 -0.42 -1.18 20.98
N ASP A 107 -1.24 -0.17 20.70
CA ASP A 107 -2.31 -0.23 19.69
C ASP A 107 -1.84 0.17 18.28
N TRP A 108 -0.61 0.65 18.15
CA TRP A 108 -0.05 1.11 16.87
C TRP A 108 0.74 0.01 16.19
N LEU A 109 0.69 0.01 14.85
CA LEU A 109 1.58 -0.76 13.99
C LEU A 109 2.56 0.19 13.32
N ARG A 110 3.84 -0.15 13.32
CA ARG A 110 4.91 0.58 12.65
C ARG A 110 5.53 -0.29 11.58
N MET A 111 5.52 0.19 10.35
CA MET A 111 6.18 -0.43 9.20
C MET A 111 7.44 0.35 8.83
N GLU A 112 8.49 -0.36 8.43
CA GLU A 112 9.69 0.23 7.82
C GLU A 112 9.54 0.27 6.30
N PHE A 113 9.77 1.44 5.70
CA PHE A 113 9.78 1.62 4.25
C PHE A 113 11.21 1.78 3.73
N PRO A 114 11.49 1.32 2.50
CA PRO A 114 12.69 1.75 1.78
C PRO A 114 12.70 3.28 1.64
N VAL A 115 13.89 3.87 1.77
CA VAL A 115 14.09 5.31 1.54
C VAL A 115 14.41 5.50 0.07
N TYR A 116 13.58 6.27 -0.62
CA TYR A 116 13.80 6.63 -2.01
C TYR A 116 14.20 8.11 -2.10
N GLN A 117 15.27 8.40 -2.84
CA GLN A 117 15.81 9.76 -2.94
C GLN A 117 15.06 10.56 -4.00
N THR A 118 14.73 11.80 -3.70
CA THR A 118 14.07 12.71 -4.64
C THR A 118 15.06 13.71 -5.20
N GLN A 119 14.86 14.10 -6.44
CA GLN A 119 15.61 15.19 -7.08
C GLN A 119 14.66 16.32 -7.49
N PRO A 120 15.10 17.59 -7.48
CA PRO A 120 14.33 18.68 -8.08
C PRO A 120 13.96 18.33 -9.52
N ALA A 121 12.71 18.61 -9.91
CA ALA A 121 12.22 18.35 -11.25
C ALA A 121 11.12 19.35 -11.60
N ASP A 122 11.05 19.74 -12.86
CA ASP A 122 9.97 20.61 -13.34
C ASP A 122 8.67 19.81 -13.48
N ALA A 123 7.56 20.41 -13.04
CA ALA A 123 6.23 19.86 -13.30
C ALA A 123 5.81 20.20 -14.75
N PRO A 124 5.41 19.22 -15.57
CA PRO A 124 4.93 19.48 -16.92
C PRO A 124 3.72 20.43 -16.89
N SER A 125 3.69 21.42 -17.78
CA SER A 125 2.59 22.40 -17.81
C SER A 125 1.23 21.73 -18.09
N GLN A 126 1.21 20.66 -18.88
CA GLN A 126 0.01 19.86 -19.11
C GLN A 126 -0.51 19.21 -17.83
N LEU A 127 0.39 18.72 -16.96
CA LEU A 127 0.01 18.15 -15.67
C LEU A 127 -0.59 19.23 -14.75
N LEU A 128 0.03 20.41 -14.69
CA LEU A 128 -0.48 21.53 -13.89
C LEU A 128 -1.86 21.97 -14.38
N ALA A 129 -2.05 22.07 -15.71
CA ALA A 129 -3.34 22.37 -16.31
C ALA A 129 -4.40 21.30 -15.98
N ALA A 130 -4.05 20.02 -16.08
CA ALA A 130 -4.95 18.91 -15.73
C ALA A 130 -5.32 18.92 -14.24
N LEU A 131 -4.43 19.37 -13.36
CA LEU A 131 -4.71 19.55 -11.93
C LEU A 131 -5.48 20.85 -11.62
N GLY A 132 -5.61 21.78 -12.58
CA GLY A 132 -6.19 23.11 -12.34
C GLY A 132 -5.30 24.00 -11.47
N LEU A 133 -3.97 23.81 -11.54
CA LEU A 133 -2.99 24.55 -10.75
C LEU A 133 -2.25 25.57 -11.60
N ASP A 134 -2.42 26.85 -11.30
CA ASP A 134 -1.65 27.92 -11.96
C ASP A 134 -0.23 28.07 -11.40
N ARG A 135 0.01 27.57 -10.18
CA ARG A 135 1.28 27.73 -9.45
C ARG A 135 1.54 26.58 -8.49
N ILE A 136 2.82 26.28 -8.30
CA ILE A 136 3.35 25.37 -7.28
C ILE A 136 4.50 26.08 -6.55
N LEU A 137 4.79 25.66 -5.32
CA LEU A 137 5.91 26.18 -4.53
C LEU A 137 7.22 25.47 -4.87
N ALA A 138 7.15 24.16 -5.06
CA ALA A 138 8.28 23.32 -5.44
C ALA A 138 7.78 22.03 -6.09
N SER A 139 8.67 21.33 -6.78
CA SER A 139 8.43 19.99 -7.28
C SER A 139 9.68 19.14 -7.24
N VAL A 140 9.49 17.87 -6.89
CA VAL A 140 10.56 16.88 -6.84
C VAL A 140 10.08 15.56 -7.44
N PHE A 141 10.99 14.85 -8.08
CA PHE A 141 10.71 13.57 -8.73
C PHE A 141 11.51 12.45 -8.07
N ASN A 142 10.87 11.29 -7.92
CA ASN A 142 11.54 10.07 -7.50
C ASN A 142 11.64 9.08 -8.67
N GLN A 143 12.87 8.72 -9.06
CA GLN A 143 13.11 7.85 -10.21
C GLN A 143 12.68 6.40 -9.97
N GLU A 144 12.80 5.90 -8.74
CA GLU A 144 12.50 4.50 -8.43
C GLU A 144 10.99 4.21 -8.45
N THR A 145 10.19 5.13 -7.92
CA THR A 145 8.72 5.01 -7.84
C THR A 145 8.00 5.68 -8.99
N GLN A 146 8.70 6.49 -9.80
CA GLN A 146 8.12 7.32 -10.86
C GLN A 146 7.05 8.31 -10.34
N ILE A 147 7.18 8.75 -9.09
CA ILE A 147 6.26 9.70 -8.47
C ILE A 147 6.83 11.11 -8.57
N LEU A 148 6.02 12.03 -9.11
CA LEU A 148 6.24 13.47 -9.02
C LEU A 148 5.46 14.01 -7.83
N MET A 149 6.14 14.71 -6.93
CA MET A 149 5.52 15.39 -5.78
C MET A 149 5.53 16.89 -6.02
N LEU A 150 4.37 17.51 -5.80
CA LEU A 150 4.14 18.94 -5.95
C LEU A 150 3.87 19.54 -4.57
N GLU A 151 4.64 20.56 -4.20
CA GLU A 151 4.35 21.38 -3.03
C GLU A 151 3.40 22.51 -3.46
N ILE A 152 2.27 22.63 -2.77
CA ILE A 152 1.22 23.62 -3.03
C ILE A 152 0.95 24.47 -1.80
N GLU A 153 0.24 25.57 -1.98
CA GLU A 153 0.13 26.62 -0.96
C GLU A 153 -0.57 26.18 0.33
N SER A 154 -1.60 25.34 0.22
CA SER A 154 -2.42 24.99 1.38
C SER A 154 -3.19 23.69 1.19
N THR A 155 -3.65 23.13 2.31
CA THR A 155 -4.59 22.00 2.34
C THR A 155 -5.96 22.36 1.78
N GLU A 156 -6.35 23.64 1.77
CA GLU A 156 -7.58 24.12 1.14
C GLU A 156 -7.48 24.02 -0.38
N VAL A 157 -6.35 24.41 -0.98
CA VAL A 157 -6.11 24.19 -2.42
C VAL A 157 -6.16 22.69 -2.73
N LEU A 158 -5.47 21.87 -1.94
CA LEU A 158 -5.46 20.41 -2.10
C LEU A 158 -6.86 19.80 -2.11
N ALA A 159 -7.69 20.19 -1.13
CA ALA A 159 -9.02 19.63 -0.94
C ALA A 159 -10.02 20.03 -2.05
N ASN A 160 -9.75 21.15 -2.73
CA ASN A 160 -10.62 21.69 -3.79
C ASN A 160 -10.14 21.35 -5.21
N LEU A 161 -9.03 20.62 -5.37
CA LEU A 161 -8.58 20.16 -6.68
C LEU A 161 -9.66 19.34 -7.39
N GLN A 162 -9.84 19.59 -8.68
CA GLN A 162 -10.69 18.79 -9.56
C GLN A 162 -9.86 18.30 -10.76
N PRO A 163 -9.02 17.25 -10.56
CA PRO A 163 -8.16 16.77 -11.63
C PRO A 163 -8.96 16.26 -12.83
N ASP A 164 -8.56 16.69 -14.03
CA ASP A 164 -8.99 16.06 -15.28
C ASP A 164 -8.13 14.82 -15.52
N PHE A 165 -8.68 13.65 -15.18
CA PHE A 165 -8.01 12.36 -15.37
C PHE A 165 -7.95 11.90 -16.83
N ALA A 166 -8.59 12.61 -17.77
CA ALA A 166 -8.64 12.26 -19.19
C ALA A 166 -7.80 13.19 -20.09
N ALA A 167 -7.20 14.24 -19.53
CA ALA A 167 -6.38 15.23 -20.23
C ALA A 167 -5.07 14.67 -20.82
#